data_AF-A0A173U390-F1
#
_entry.id   AF-A0A173U390-F1
#
_cell.length_a   1.000
_cell.length_b   1.000
_cell.length_c   1.000
_cell.angle_alpha   90.00
_cell.angle_beta   90.00
_cell.angle_gamma   90.00
#
_symmetry.space_group_name_H-M   'P 1'
#
loop_
_entity.id
_entity.type
_entity.pdbx_description
1 polymer ?
#
loop_
_entity_poly.entity_id
_entity_poly.type
_entity_poly.pdbx_seq_one_letter_code
_entity_poly.pdbx_strand_id
1 'polypeptide(L)'
;MRVRWKDSACVTPKKTIKYRKHYITAYNKDGIAGWIIDLLDDHNIYKSHYCAENAIDLALGRYGVKGKPTKKRLKFGIEIVGTY
;
A
#
# COMPACT_ATOMS: atom_id res chain seq x y z
N MET A 1 11.76 -10.99 36.19
CA MET A 1 11.90 -10.25 34.91
C MET A 1 10.86 -10.76 33.92
N ARG A 2 9.98 -9.90 33.40
CA ARG A 2 8.99 -10.25 32.36
C ARG A 2 9.59 -9.91 30.99
N VAL A 3 9.87 -10.91 30.18
CA VAL A 3 10.26 -10.73 28.77
C VAL A 3 9.00 -10.31 28.02
N ARG A 4 8.87 -9.01 27.72
CA ARG A 4 7.88 -8.53 26.76
C ARG A 4 8.48 -8.76 25.37
N TRP A 5 7.83 -9.64 24.62
CA TRP A 5 8.05 -9.72 23.18
C TRP A 5 7.80 -8.31 22.63
N LYS A 6 8.84 -7.71 22.04
CA LYS A 6 8.66 -6.58 21.13
C LYS A 6 7.87 -7.16 19.96
N ASP A 7 6.55 -7.09 20.05
CA ASP A 7 5.74 -7.05 18.86
C ASP A 7 6.40 -6.03 17.94
N SER A 8 6.74 -6.49 16.74
CA SER A 8 7.10 -5.67 15.61
C SER A 8 5.89 -4.83 15.19
N ALA A 9 5.27 -4.11 16.13
CA ALA A 9 4.41 -2.99 15.84
C ALA A 9 5.26 -2.07 14.99
N CYS A 10 4.84 -1.89 13.74
CA CYS A 10 5.52 -1.08 12.75
C CYS A 10 5.57 0.37 13.26
N VAL A 11 6.55 0.68 14.10
CA VAL A 11 6.91 2.03 14.54
C VAL A 11 7.66 2.67 13.38
N THR A 12 6.94 2.99 12.31
CA THR A 12 7.41 4.03 11.39
C THR A 12 6.28 5.01 11.13
N PRO A 13 6.52 6.30 11.36
CA PRO A 13 5.49 7.33 11.26
C PRO A 13 5.02 7.39 9.81
N LYS A 14 3.70 7.31 9.61
CA LYS A 14 2.96 7.69 8.39
C LYS A 14 3.86 7.77 7.14
N LYS A 15 4.36 6.62 6.67
CA LYS A 15 5.27 6.61 5.52
C LYS A 15 4.43 6.93 4.29
N THR A 16 4.63 8.12 3.75
CA THR A 16 3.97 8.56 2.53
C THR A 16 4.92 8.38 1.36
N ILE A 17 4.50 7.62 0.36
CA ILE A 17 5.24 7.35 -0.86
C ILE A 17 4.49 8.06 -1.99
N LYS A 18 5.22 8.78 -2.85
CA LYS A 18 4.62 9.40 -4.03
C LYS A 18 4.83 8.50 -5.25
N TYR A 19 3.76 8.12 -5.91
CA TYR A 19 3.78 7.32 -7.14
C TYR A 19 2.84 7.92 -8.20
N ARG A 20 3.37 8.21 -9.39
CA ARG A 20 2.61 8.80 -10.52
C ARG A 20 1.74 10.01 -10.16
N LYS A 21 2.27 10.90 -9.31
CA LYS A 21 1.57 12.08 -8.77
C LYS A 21 0.48 11.79 -7.74
N HIS A 22 0.22 10.52 -7.41
CA HIS A 22 -0.63 10.12 -6.30
C HIS A 22 0.18 9.82 -5.05
N TYR A 23 -0.45 9.99 -3.89
CA TYR A 23 0.14 9.67 -2.61
C TYR A 23 -0.35 8.31 -2.14
N ILE A 24 0.58 7.46 -1.72
CA ILE A 24 0.32 6.19 -1.06
C ILE A 24 0.69 6.40 0.41
N THR A 25 -0.27 6.27 1.30
CA THR A 25 -0.05 6.50 2.73
C THR A 25 -0.23 5.20 3.51
N ALA A 26 0.65 4.99 4.49
CA ALA A 26 0.48 3.88 5.42
C ALA A 26 -0.78 4.12 6.28
N TYR A 27 -1.70 3.16 6.26
CA TYR A 27 -2.92 3.14 7.05
C TYR A 27 -2.78 2.14 8.18
N ASN A 28 -3.02 2.57 9.40
CA ASN A 28 -3.07 1.70 10.56
C ASN A 28 -4.15 2.21 11.50
N LYS A 29 -5.33 1.60 11.42
CA LYS A 29 -6.49 1.93 12.25
C LYS A 29 -7.24 0.66 12.60
N ASP A 30 -7.77 0.59 13.81
CA ASP A 30 -8.65 -0.49 14.27
C ASP A 30 -8.05 -1.91 14.11
N GLY A 31 -6.72 -2.04 14.22
CA GLY A 31 -5.99 -3.31 14.06
C GLY A 31 -5.73 -3.73 12.61
N ILE A 32 -6.17 -2.94 11.63
CA ILE A 32 -5.94 -3.18 10.20
C ILE A 32 -4.74 -2.32 9.75
N ALA A 33 -3.64 -3.00 9.45
CA ALA A 33 -2.43 -2.37 8.89
C ALA A 33 -2.38 -2.59 7.37
N GLY A 34 -2.22 -1.49 6.62
CA GLY A 34 -2.11 -1.52 5.17
C GLY A 34 -1.69 -0.19 4.57
N TRP A 35 -2.06 0.02 3.31
CA TRP A 35 -1.67 1.15 2.49
C TRP A 35 -2.88 1.65 1.73
N ILE A 36 -3.14 2.95 1.77
CA ILE A 36 -4.26 3.59 1.06
C ILE A 36 -3.69 4.54 0.02
N ILE A 37 -4.50 4.86 -0.98
CA ILE A 37 -4.10 5.76 -2.07
C ILE A 37 -5.01 6.97 -2.13
N ASP A 38 -4.44 8.10 -2.53
CA ASP A 38 -5.14 9.37 -2.69
C ASP A 38 -5.85 9.45 -4.07
N LEU A 39 -6.74 8.49 -4.31
CA LEU A 39 -7.64 8.46 -5.46
C LEU A 39 -9.07 8.62 -4.95
N LEU A 40 -9.82 9.53 -5.59
CA LEU A 40 -11.13 9.99 -5.10
C LEU A 40 -12.19 8.88 -5.01
N ASP A 41 -12.01 7.79 -5.74
CA ASP A 41 -12.95 6.67 -5.85
C ASP A 41 -12.35 5.37 -5.27
N ASP A 42 -11.20 5.46 -4.56
CA ASP A 42 -10.54 4.30 -3.98
C ASP A 42 -10.51 4.35 -2.45
N HIS A 43 -11.39 3.56 -1.85
CA HIS A 43 -11.50 3.36 -0.41
C HIS A 43 -10.84 2.06 0.06
N ASN A 44 -10.01 1.44 -0.78
CA ASN A 44 -9.38 0.16 -0.46
C ASN A 44 -8.11 0.34 0.39
N ILE A 45 -7.96 -0.57 1.36
CA ILE A 45 -6.75 -0.74 2.16
C ILE A 45 -5.95 -1.88 1.55
N TYR A 46 -4.83 -1.56 0.92
CA TYR A 46 -3.92 -2.51 0.30
C TYR A 46 -2.95 -3.13 1.31
N LYS A 47 -2.63 -4.41 1.14
CA LYS A 47 -1.69 -5.12 2.03
C LYS A 47 -0.28 -4.55 2.00
N SER A 48 0.16 -4.08 0.83
CA SER A 48 1.50 -3.54 0.62
C SER A 48 1.47 -2.32 -0.30
N HIS A 49 2.49 -1.46 -0.20
CA HIS A 49 2.64 -0.33 -1.12
C HIS A 49 2.73 -0.76 -2.59
N TYR A 50 3.23 -1.97 -2.90
CA TYR A 50 3.26 -2.50 -4.27
C TYR A 50 1.85 -2.77 -4.83
N CYS A 51 0.93 -3.22 -3.98
CA CYS A 51 -0.47 -3.44 -4.35
C CYS A 51 -1.17 -2.10 -4.61
N ALA A 52 -0.89 -1.10 -3.78
CA ALA A 52 -1.35 0.27 -3.98
C ALA A 52 -0.81 0.89 -5.29
N GLU A 53 0.47 0.67 -5.63
CA GLU A 53 1.01 1.12 -6.92
C GLU A 53 0.34 0.40 -8.11
N ASN A 54 0.02 -0.89 -7.98
CA ASN A 54 -0.71 -1.65 -9.00
C ASN A 54 -2.14 -1.14 -9.19
N ALA A 55 -2.82 -0.75 -8.11
CA ALA A 55 -4.13 -0.12 -8.19
C ALA A 55 -4.09 1.23 -8.91
N ILE A 56 -3.09 2.08 -8.61
CA ILE A 56 -2.86 3.34 -9.34
C ILE A 56 -2.62 3.08 -10.83
N ASP A 57 -1.85 2.05 -11.17
CA ASP A 57 -1.60 1.69 -12.57
C ASP A 57 -2.86 1.19 -13.29
N LEU A 58 -3.72 0.46 -12.59
CA LEU A 58 -5.01 0.00 -13.10
C LEU A 58 -5.96 1.19 -13.32
N ALA A 59 -6.06 2.12 -12.36
CA ALA A 59 -6.87 3.32 -12.46
C ALA A 59 -6.44 4.25 -13.61
N LEU A 60 -5.12 4.35 -13.85
CA LEU A 60 -4.56 5.18 -14.92
C LEU A 60 -4.39 4.45 -16.27
N GLY A 61 -4.80 3.17 -16.36
CA GLY A 61 -4.82 2.37 -17.60
C GLY A 61 -3.45 2.11 -18.25
N ARG A 62 -2.33 2.31 -17.54
CA ARG A 62 -0.95 2.12 -18.02
C ARG A 62 -0.03 1.80 -16.85
N TYR A 63 1.10 1.13 -17.08
CA TYR A 63 2.13 0.98 -16.05
C TYR A 63 2.96 2.27 -15.91
N GLY A 64 3.21 2.73 -14.68
CA GLY A 64 3.97 3.97 -14.41
C GLY A 64 5.46 3.92 -14.73
N VAL A 65 5.99 2.73 -14.99
CA VAL A 65 7.38 2.53 -15.41
C VAL A 65 7.41 2.43 -16.93
N LYS A 66 8.31 3.16 -17.61
CA LYS A 66 8.64 2.94 -19.03
C LYS A 66 9.00 1.46 -19.20
N GLY A 67 8.04 0.64 -19.63
CA GLY A 67 8.24 -0.77 -19.89
C GLY A 67 8.20 -1.64 -18.63
N LYS A 68 7.03 -2.26 -18.43
CA LYS A 68 6.77 -3.47 -17.65
C LYS A 68 6.78 -3.33 -16.11
N PRO A 69 5.79 -3.91 -15.41
CA PRO A 69 5.80 -4.01 -13.95
C PRO A 69 6.99 -4.84 -13.46
N THR A 70 7.56 -4.48 -12.30
CA THR A 70 8.65 -5.25 -11.69
C THR A 70 8.17 -6.66 -11.32
N LYS A 71 9.07 -7.66 -11.32
CA LYS A 71 8.74 -9.05 -10.95
C LYS A 71 8.04 -9.17 -9.59
N LYS A 72 8.39 -8.29 -8.64
CA LYS A 72 7.73 -8.21 -7.33
C LYS A 72 6.27 -7.77 -7.46
N ARG A 73 6.00 -6.72 -8.23
CA ARG A 73 4.63 -6.20 -8.46
C ARG A 73 3.74 -7.17 -9.21
N LEU A 74 4.30 -7.93 -10.15
CA LEU A 74 3.59 -9.04 -10.81
C LEU A 74 3.22 -10.16 -9.83
N LYS A 75 4.11 -10.48 -8.88
CA LYS A 75 3.86 -11.52 -7.87
C LYS A 75 2.80 -11.12 -6.84
N PHE A 76 2.80 -9.86 -6.43
CA PHE A 76 1.87 -9.37 -5.40
C PHE A 76 0.46 -9.10 -5.92
N GLY A 77 0.28 -8.75 -7.20
CA GLY A 77 -1.04 -8.39 -7.72
C GLY A 77 -1.68 -7.20 -6.96
N ILE A 78 -3.02 -7.21 -6.85
CA ILE A 78 -3.80 -6.25 -6.06
C ILE A 78 -4.45 -7.02 -4.91
N GLU A 79 -3.81 -7.01 -3.74
CA GLU A 79 -4.36 -7.61 -2.52
C GLU A 79 -4.94 -6.52 -1.61
N ILE A 80 -6.24 -6.63 -1.34
CA ILE A 80 -7.01 -5.73 -0.47
C ILE A 80 -7.24 -6.43 0.87
N VAL A 81 -6.94 -5.74 1.97
CA VAL A 81 -7.07 -6.23 3.36
C VAL A 81 -8.34 -5.68 4.03
N GLY A 82 -8.91 -4.62 3.48
CA GLY A 82 -10.15 -4.02 3.97
C GLY A 82 -10.50 -2.76 3.20
N THR A 83 -11.49 -2.04 3.69
CA THR A 83 -11.94 -0.74 3.20
C THR A 83 -12.10 0.22 4.38
N TYR A 84 -11.96 1.52 4.15
CA TYR A 84 -12.02 2.56 5.21
C TYR A 84 -13.00 3.69 4.89
#